data_AF-A0A3D5UZ33-F1
#
_entry.id   AF-A0A3D5UZ33-F1
#
_cell.length_a   1.000
_cell.length_b   1.000
_cell.length_c   1.000
_cell.angle_alpha   90.00
_cell.angle_beta   90.00
_cell.angle_gamma   90.00
#
_symmetry.space_group_name_H-M   'P 1'
#
loop_
_entity.id
_entity.type
_entity.pdbx_description
1 polymer ?
#
loop_
_entity_poly.entity_id
_entity_poly.type
_entity_poly.pdbx_seq_one_letter_code
_entity_poly.pdbx_strand_id
1 'polypeptide(L)'
;MHARLDSSIGGFETREAYRRYLPGMLAFREAAEDAVMNAEYPAWFGDWRPCRIAQALRADLRDLGMDAPEAPYRRHDLGHALENAAALLGTLYVLEGSALGARLLFGRAKELGLDEKFGARHLALQTQDRESWRNFVNIMERAGQEL
;
A
#
# COMPACT_ATOMS: atom_id res chain seq x y z
N MET A 1 -3.99 16.90 10.50
CA MET A 1 -4.24 15.44 10.53
C MET A 1 -3.09 14.60 9.94
N HIS A 2 -2.10 15.20 9.24
CA HIS A 2 -0.86 14.51 8.83
C HIS A 2 0.15 14.29 9.97
N ALA A 3 0.34 15.27 10.87
CA ALA A 3 1.40 15.24 11.89
C ALA A 3 1.24 14.19 13.01
N ARG A 4 0.06 13.56 13.15
CA ARG A 4 -0.19 12.53 14.19
C ARG A 4 0.15 11.11 13.72
N LEU A 5 0.26 10.88 12.41
CA LEU A 5 0.75 9.62 11.85
C LEU A 5 2.29 9.59 11.82
N ASP A 6 2.95 10.74 11.62
CA ASP A 6 4.41 10.84 11.52
C ASP A 6 5.16 10.45 12.81
N SER A 7 4.60 10.71 13.99
CA SER A 7 5.27 10.42 15.27
C SER A 7 5.13 8.98 15.75
N SER A 8 4.25 8.18 15.12
CA SER A 8 3.98 6.78 15.52
C SER A 8 4.63 5.76 14.59
N ILE A 9 4.98 6.17 13.36
CA ILE A 9 5.82 5.38 12.45
C ILE A 9 7.27 5.73 12.78
N GLY A 10 7.78 5.14 13.86
CA GLY A 10 9.18 5.29 14.26
C GLY A 10 10.10 5.14 13.05
N GLY A 11 10.98 6.13 12.89
CA GLY A 11 11.74 6.39 11.68
C GLY A 11 12.34 5.13 11.05
N PHE A 12 12.25 5.07 9.73
CA PHE A 12 12.82 4.05 8.86
C PHE A 12 14.36 4.11 8.81
N GLU A 13 14.98 4.30 9.97
CA GLU A 13 16.38 4.69 10.17
C GLU A 13 17.25 3.50 10.60
N THR A 14 16.63 2.41 11.08
CA THR A 14 17.32 1.15 11.40
C THR A 14 16.56 -0.06 10.87
N ARG A 15 17.25 -1.19 10.74
CA ARG A 15 16.63 -2.46 10.35
C ARG A 15 15.57 -2.92 11.34
N GLU A 16 15.74 -2.65 12.64
CA GLU A 16 14.76 -2.99 13.68
C GLU A 16 13.48 -2.15 13.52
N ALA A 17 13.61 -0.86 13.19
CA ALA A 17 12.47 -0.02 12.89
C ALA A 17 11.74 -0.49 11.62
N TYR A 18 12.48 -0.85 10.57
CA TYR A 18 11.93 -1.45 9.35
C TYR A 18 11.13 -2.74 9.64
N ARG A 19 11.68 -3.63 10.46
CA ARG A 19 11.02 -4.86 10.91
C ARG A 19 9.72 -4.57 11.67
N ARG A 20 9.67 -3.53 12.51
CA ARG A 20 8.43 -3.13 13.20
C ARG A 20 7.36 -2.57 12.24
N TYR A 21 7.79 -1.93 11.15
CA TYR A 21 6.89 -1.35 10.14
C TYR A 21 6.20 -2.44 9.28
N LEU A 22 6.95 -3.45 8.82
CA LEU A 22 6.46 -4.40 7.82
C LEU A 22 5.16 -5.14 8.20
N PRO A 23 4.99 -5.69 9.42
CA PRO A 23 3.76 -6.37 9.82
C PRO A 23 2.51 -5.48 9.71
N GLY A 24 2.61 -4.24 10.17
CA GLY A 24 1.50 -3.28 10.10
C GLY A 24 1.16 -2.91 8.65
N MET A 25 2.18 -2.72 7.81
CA MET A 25 1.99 -2.47 6.39
C MET A 25 1.35 -3.68 5.68
N LEU A 26 1.78 -4.90 5.99
CA LEU A 26 1.17 -6.12 5.45
C LEU A 26 -0.30 -6.21 5.85
N ALA A 27 -0.63 -6.05 7.14
CA ALA A 27 -2.01 -6.15 7.61
C ALA A 27 -2.93 -5.12 6.94
N PHE A 28 -2.44 -3.88 6.76
CA PHE A 28 -3.16 -2.84 6.02
C PHE A 28 -3.34 -3.20 4.55
N ARG A 29 -2.26 -3.62 3.86
CA ARG A 29 -2.30 -3.93 2.44
C ARG A 29 -3.13 -5.17 2.14
N GLU A 30 -3.09 -6.20 2.98
CA GLU A 30 -3.96 -7.37 2.84
C GLU A 30 -5.44 -6.96 2.94
N ALA A 31 -5.81 -6.22 3.99
CA ALA A 31 -7.19 -5.76 4.17
C ALA A 31 -7.67 -4.90 2.99
N ALA A 32 -6.86 -3.93 2.55
CA ALA A 32 -7.24 -3.02 1.49
C ALA A 32 -7.25 -3.71 0.12
N GLU A 33 -6.26 -4.56 -0.18
CA GLU A 33 -6.23 -5.33 -1.43
C GLU A 33 -7.37 -6.34 -1.49
N ASP A 34 -7.70 -7.03 -0.40
CA ASP A 34 -8.84 -7.94 -0.33
C ASP A 34 -10.16 -7.19 -0.59
N ALA A 35 -10.34 -5.99 -0.01
CA ALA A 35 -11.53 -5.19 -0.23
C ALA A 35 -11.67 -4.71 -1.67
N VAL A 36 -10.63 -4.10 -2.24
CA VAL A 36 -10.71 -3.59 -3.63
C VAL A 36 -10.81 -4.72 -4.64
N MET A 37 -10.21 -5.89 -4.41
CA MET A 37 -10.31 -7.02 -5.33
C MET A 37 -11.72 -7.64 -5.40
N ASN A 38 -12.52 -7.46 -4.33
CA ASN A 38 -13.89 -7.94 -4.27
C ASN A 38 -14.93 -6.83 -4.54
N ALA A 39 -14.49 -5.60 -4.78
CA ALA A 39 -15.38 -4.48 -5.12
C ALA A 39 -15.80 -4.52 -6.59
N GLU A 40 -16.99 -4.00 -6.88
CA GLU A 40 -17.43 -3.75 -8.24
C GLU A 40 -16.81 -2.45 -8.76
N TYR A 41 -16.13 -2.52 -9.90
CA TYR A 41 -15.54 -1.35 -10.56
C TYR A 41 -16.51 -0.80 -11.61
N PRO A 42 -16.95 0.46 -11.48
CA PRO A 42 -17.70 1.14 -12.54
C PRO A 42 -16.96 1.13 -13.88
N ALA A 43 -17.71 1.13 -14.98
CA ALA A 43 -17.15 1.02 -16.34
C ALA A 43 -16.10 2.09 -16.68
N TRP A 44 -16.21 3.29 -16.10
CA TRP A 44 -15.26 4.39 -16.33
C TRP A 44 -13.85 4.17 -15.76
N PHE A 45 -13.64 3.12 -14.95
CA PHE A 45 -12.30 2.64 -14.59
C PHE A 45 -11.57 1.93 -15.76
N GLY A 46 -12.32 1.40 -16.73
CA GLY A 46 -11.77 0.51 -17.75
C GLY A 46 -10.99 -0.66 -17.14
N ASP A 47 -9.83 -0.94 -17.71
CA ASP A 47 -8.95 -2.05 -17.30
C ASP A 47 -8.01 -1.69 -16.15
N TRP A 48 -8.03 -0.43 -15.67
CA TRP A 48 -7.11 -0.01 -14.61
C TRP A 48 -7.42 -0.71 -13.28
N ARG A 49 -6.39 -1.21 -12.61
CA ARG A 49 -6.48 -1.80 -11.27
C ARG A 49 -5.25 -1.37 -10.44
N PRO A 50 -5.37 -1.23 -9.11
CA PRO A 50 -4.27 -0.79 -8.27
C PRO A 50 -3.15 -1.83 -8.20
N CYS A 51 -1.92 -1.35 -7.97
CA CYS A 51 -0.76 -2.23 -7.73
C CYS A 51 -0.97 -3.06 -6.45
N ARG A 52 -0.69 -4.37 -6.54
CA ARG A 52 -0.75 -5.32 -5.41
C ARG A 52 0.63 -5.60 -4.87
N ILE A 53 0.85 -5.36 -3.58
CA ILE A 53 2.16 -5.51 -2.93
C ILE A 53 2.11 -6.43 -1.71
N ALA A 54 0.94 -6.90 -1.28
CA ALA A 54 0.82 -7.79 -0.12
C ALA A 54 1.67 -9.06 -0.26
N GLN A 55 1.72 -9.67 -1.45
CA GLN A 55 2.57 -10.85 -1.69
C GLN A 55 4.07 -10.53 -1.57
N ALA A 56 4.48 -9.35 -2.04
CA ALA A 56 5.87 -8.90 -1.92
C ALA A 56 6.23 -8.58 -0.46
N LEU A 57 5.32 -7.98 0.30
CA LEU A 57 5.47 -7.77 1.75
C LEU A 57 5.67 -9.11 2.50
N ARG A 58 4.92 -10.17 2.15
CA ARG A 58 5.15 -11.51 2.72
C ARG A 58 6.51 -12.10 2.36
N ALA A 59 7.01 -11.81 1.15
CA ALA A 59 8.37 -12.22 0.78
C ALA A 59 9.43 -11.42 1.55
N ASP A 60 9.23 -10.11 1.71
CA ASP A 60 10.13 -9.24 2.47
C ASP A 60 10.22 -9.64 3.95
N LEU A 61 9.10 -10.00 4.57
CA LEU A 61 9.07 -10.56 5.93
C LEU A 61 9.89 -11.86 6.03
N ARG A 62 9.76 -12.77 5.06
CA ARG A 62 10.55 -14.02 5.02
C ARG A 62 12.03 -13.78 4.81
N ASP A 63 12.41 -12.85 3.94
CA ASP A 63 13.80 -12.44 3.73
C ASP A 63 14.44 -11.97 5.06
N LEU A 64 13.63 -11.36 5.93
CA LEU A 64 14.03 -10.91 7.26
C LEU A 64 13.82 -11.96 8.36
N GLY A 65 13.43 -13.19 8.06
CA GLY A 65 13.18 -14.23 9.07
C GLY A 65 12.04 -13.86 10.03
N MET A 66 10.98 -13.25 9.50
CA MET A 66 9.74 -12.90 10.20
C MET A 66 8.60 -13.76 9.67
N ASP A 67 8.57 -15.04 10.03
CA ASP A 67 7.67 -16.03 9.43
C ASP A 67 6.18 -15.82 9.77
N ALA A 68 5.87 -15.02 10.79
CA ALA A 68 4.52 -14.57 11.07
C ALA A 68 4.55 -13.18 11.75
N PRO A 69 3.66 -12.25 11.37
CA PRO A 69 3.52 -10.99 12.10
C PRO A 69 3.08 -11.31 13.54
N GLU A 70 3.90 -10.97 14.54
CA GLU A 70 3.48 -11.00 15.94
C GLU A 70 2.26 -10.08 16.10
N ALA A 71 1.19 -10.61 16.70
CA ALA A 71 -0.08 -9.92 16.85
C ALA A 71 0.06 -8.70 17.79
N PRO A 72 0.03 -7.49 17.22
CA PRO A 72 -1.14 -6.65 17.47
C PRO A 72 -1.85 -6.17 16.19
N TYR A 73 -1.29 -6.43 15.01
CA TYR A 73 -1.85 -5.95 13.73
C TYR A 73 -2.98 -6.87 13.26
N ARG A 74 -4.19 -6.67 13.79
CA ARG A 74 -5.38 -7.33 13.24
C ARG A 74 -5.65 -6.77 11.83
N ARG A 75 -5.95 -7.66 10.89
CA ARG A 75 -6.58 -7.24 9.63
C ARG A 75 -7.86 -6.51 10.00
N HIS A 76 -8.00 -5.29 9.50
CA HIS A 76 -9.28 -4.60 9.57
C HIS A 76 -10.15 -5.17 8.46
N ASP A 77 -11.35 -5.63 8.79
CA ASP A 77 -12.30 -6.06 7.78
C ASP A 77 -12.82 -4.81 7.05
N LEU A 78 -12.34 -4.61 5.83
CA LEU A 78 -12.81 -3.56 4.92
C LEU A 78 -13.85 -4.11 3.92
N GLY A 79 -14.27 -5.37 4.06
CA GLY A 79 -15.11 -6.08 3.09
C GLY A 79 -16.49 -5.45 2.88
N HIS A 80 -17.04 -4.79 3.90
CA HIS A 80 -18.28 -4.02 3.80
C HIS A 80 -18.05 -2.52 3.57
N ALA A 81 -16.79 -2.06 3.45
CA ALA A 81 -16.50 -0.64 3.37
C ALA A 81 -16.65 -0.06 1.95
N LEU A 82 -16.69 -0.90 0.91
CA LEU A 82 -16.70 -0.48 -0.50
C LEU A 82 -18.04 -0.69 -1.20
N GLU A 83 -19.15 -0.42 -0.49
CA GLU A 83 -20.52 -0.59 -1.00
C GLU A 83 -20.91 0.41 -2.10
N ASN A 84 -20.09 1.45 -2.33
CA ASN A 84 -20.33 2.41 -3.39
C ASN A 84 -19.02 2.93 -4.01
N ALA A 85 -19.16 3.54 -5.20
CA ALA A 85 -18.04 4.06 -5.98
C ALA A 85 -17.21 5.12 -5.22
N ALA A 86 -17.83 5.95 -4.38
CA ALA A 86 -17.12 6.96 -3.61
C ALA A 86 -16.20 6.34 -2.55
N ALA A 87 -16.65 5.30 -1.86
CA ALA A 87 -15.83 4.57 -0.91
C ALA A 87 -14.67 3.82 -1.60
N LEU A 88 -14.93 3.21 -2.77
CA LEU A 88 -13.89 2.59 -3.60
C LEU A 88 -12.83 3.61 -4.00
N LEU A 89 -13.24 4.77 -4.51
CA LEU A 89 -12.32 5.86 -4.87
C LEU A 89 -11.52 6.35 -3.67
N GLY A 90 -12.15 6.49 -2.49
CA GLY A 90 -11.46 6.88 -1.26
C GLY A 90 -10.37 5.90 -0.85
N THR A 91 -10.65 4.60 -0.89
CA THR A 91 -9.64 3.57 -0.59
C THR A 91 -8.52 3.57 -1.63
N LEU A 92 -8.85 3.65 -2.92
CA LEU A 92 -7.86 3.72 -3.99
C LEU A 92 -6.98 4.97 -3.90
N TYR A 93 -7.54 6.11 -3.51
CA TYR A 93 -6.78 7.34 -3.26
C TYR A 93 -5.71 7.13 -2.19
N VAL A 94 -6.04 6.44 -1.09
CA VAL A 94 -5.07 6.10 -0.04
C VAL A 94 -3.99 5.15 -0.57
N LEU A 95 -4.38 4.12 -1.33
CA LEU A 95 -3.43 3.16 -1.89
C LEU A 95 -2.46 3.82 -2.88
N GLU A 96 -2.97 4.61 -3.82
CA GLU A 96 -2.17 5.32 -4.81
C GLU A 96 -1.32 6.44 -4.19
N GLY A 97 -1.87 7.17 -3.21
CA GLY A 97 -1.14 8.19 -2.47
C GLY A 97 0.05 7.62 -1.68
N SER A 98 -0.07 6.39 -1.17
CA SER A 98 1.03 5.73 -0.43
C SER A 98 2.26 5.43 -1.30
N ALA A 99 2.11 5.37 -2.64
CA ALA A 99 3.21 5.14 -3.56
C ALA A 99 4.24 6.30 -3.61
N LEU A 100 3.79 7.53 -3.35
CA LEU A 100 4.70 8.68 -3.26
C LEU A 100 5.64 8.53 -2.05
N GLY A 101 5.10 8.13 -0.90
CA GLY A 101 5.89 7.82 0.29
C GLY A 101 6.84 6.65 0.08
N ALA A 102 6.41 5.62 -0.65
CA ALA A 102 7.22 4.44 -0.94
C ALA A 102 8.53 4.76 -1.68
N ARG A 103 8.57 5.81 -2.52
CA ARG A 103 9.82 6.24 -3.20
C ARG A 103 10.88 6.71 -2.22
N LEU A 104 10.48 7.54 -1.25
CA LEU A 104 11.37 8.00 -0.19
C LEU A 104 11.83 6.83 0.68
N LEU A 105 10.89 5.97 1.07
CA LEU A 105 11.17 4.79 1.89
C LEU A 105 12.09 3.80 1.17
N PHE A 106 11.99 3.65 -0.15
CA PHE A 106 12.87 2.76 -0.90
C PHE A 106 14.33 3.23 -0.89
N GLY A 107 14.57 4.54 -0.98
CA GLY A 107 15.91 5.11 -0.80
C GLY A 107 16.50 4.76 0.56
N ARG A 108 15.73 4.97 1.64
CA ARG A 108 16.14 4.62 3.01
C ARG A 108 16.34 3.10 3.21
N ALA A 109 15.49 2.27 2.60
CA ALA A 109 15.64 0.81 2.64
C ALA A 109 17.01 0.37 2.07
N LYS A 110 17.45 1.01 0.98
CA LYS A 110 18.77 0.74 0.36
C LYS A 110 19.93 1.12 1.28
N GLU A 111 19.82 2.20 2.03
CA GLU A 111 20.82 2.58 3.05
C GLU A 111 20.93 1.53 4.16
N LEU A 112 19.85 0.78 4.42
CA LEU A 112 19.82 -0.36 5.33
C LEU A 112 20.27 -1.67 4.68
N GLY A 113 20.70 -1.66 3.42
CA GLY A 113 21.08 -2.87 2.67
C GLY A 113 19.91 -3.77 2.30
N LEU A 114 18.72 -3.20 2.10
CA LEU A 114 17.52 -3.86 1.59
C LEU A 114 17.22 -3.35 0.17
N ASP A 115 16.73 -4.21 -0.71
CA ASP A 115 16.50 -3.86 -2.11
C ASP A 115 15.32 -4.63 -2.74
N GLU A 116 15.15 -4.49 -4.05
CA GLU A 116 14.10 -5.18 -4.81
C GLU A 116 14.24 -6.72 -4.84
N LYS A 117 15.35 -7.25 -4.33
CA LYS A 117 15.65 -8.69 -4.27
C LYS A 117 15.74 -9.22 -2.84
N PHE A 118 15.79 -8.35 -1.83
CA PHE A 118 15.88 -8.74 -0.44
C PHE A 118 15.23 -7.72 0.47
N GLY A 119 14.11 -8.10 1.10
CA GLY A 119 13.50 -7.35 2.19
C GLY A 119 12.81 -6.03 1.83
N ALA A 120 12.89 -5.53 0.58
CA ALA A 120 12.22 -4.30 0.13
C ALA A 120 11.56 -4.41 -1.27
N ARG A 121 11.12 -5.61 -1.66
CA ARG A 121 10.41 -5.89 -2.92
C ARG A 121 9.13 -5.08 -3.05
N HIS A 122 8.39 -4.91 -1.96
CA HIS A 122 7.13 -4.17 -1.99
C HIS A 122 7.32 -2.70 -2.37
N LEU A 123 8.38 -2.06 -1.85
CA LEU A 123 8.72 -0.67 -2.17
C LEU A 123 9.16 -0.55 -3.63
N ALA A 124 9.95 -1.49 -4.13
CA ALA A 124 10.35 -1.51 -5.54
C ALA A 124 9.13 -1.62 -6.46
N LEU A 125 8.22 -2.56 -6.19
CA LEU A 125 6.99 -2.73 -6.97
C LEU A 125 6.10 -1.50 -6.94
N GLN A 126 5.89 -0.94 -5.75
CA GLN A 126 5.03 0.22 -5.56
C GLN A 126 5.58 1.49 -6.24
N THR A 127 6.87 1.54 -6.52
CA THR A 127 7.53 2.70 -7.13
C THR A 127 7.81 2.53 -8.62
N GLN A 128 7.54 1.34 -9.17
CA GLN A 128 7.82 0.99 -10.56
C GLN A 128 6.94 1.77 -11.55
N ASP A 129 5.64 1.86 -11.29
CA ASP A 129 4.72 2.64 -12.11
C ASP A 129 4.68 4.10 -11.66
N ARG A 130 5.34 4.97 -12.42
CA ARG A 130 5.37 6.41 -12.14
C ARG A 130 4.12 7.14 -12.61
N GLU A 131 3.36 6.53 -13.50
CA GLU A 131 2.16 7.11 -14.10
C GLU A 131 0.89 6.68 -13.38
N SER A 132 0.94 5.66 -12.52
CA SER A 132 -0.21 5.13 -11.76
C SER A 132 -1.05 6.24 -11.10
N TRP A 133 -0.40 7.18 -10.40
CA TRP A 133 -1.08 8.33 -9.80
C TRP A 133 -1.79 9.20 -10.83
N ARG A 134 -1.13 9.54 -11.94
CA ARG A 134 -1.71 10.37 -13.01
C ARG A 134 -2.91 9.65 -13.64
N ASN A 135 -2.77 8.35 -13.90
CA ASN A 135 -3.83 7.52 -14.46
C ASN A 135 -5.03 7.45 -13.50
N PHE A 136 -4.77 7.33 -12.20
CA PHE A 136 -5.82 7.34 -11.18
C PHE A 136 -6.51 8.71 -11.06
N VAL A 137 -5.78 9.83 -11.17
CA VAL A 137 -6.39 11.17 -11.21
C VAL A 137 -7.32 11.31 -12.41
N ASN A 138 -6.91 10.86 -13.60
CA ASN A 138 -7.78 10.88 -14.77
C ASN A 138 -9.06 10.06 -14.58
N ILE A 139 -8.97 8.95 -13.83
CA ILE A 139 -10.13 8.12 -13.46
C ILE A 139 -11.06 8.90 -12.52
N MET A 140 -10.52 9.58 -11.51
CA MET A 140 -11.32 10.43 -10.60
C MET A 140 -12.01 11.59 -11.34
N GLU A 141 -11.34 12.20 -12.32
CA GLU A 141 -11.94 13.26 -13.15
C GLU A 141 -13.13 12.76 -13.97
N ARG A 142 -13.02 11.56 -14.56
CA ARG A 142 -14.14 10.91 -15.25
C ARG A 142 -15.27 10.55 -14.29
N ALA A 143 -14.95 10.06 -13.10
CA ALA A 143 -15.94 9.76 -12.09
C ALA A 143 -16.78 10.99 -11.71
N GLY A 144 -16.15 12.17 -11.59
CA GLY A 144 -16.85 13.43 -11.31
C GLY A 144 -17.80 13.90 -12.43
N GLN A 145 -17.78 13.27 -13.61
CA GLN A 145 -18.72 13.53 -14.71
C GLN A 145 -19.90 12.53 -14.70
N GLU A 146 -19.78 11.42 -13.97
CA GLU A 146 -20.70 10.27 -13.97
C GLU A 146 -21.43 10.07 -12.63
N LEU A 147 -20.92 10.68 -11.55
CA LEU A 147 -21.51 10.72 -10.19
C LEU A 147 -22.40 11.95 -10.00
#